data_AF-A0A4R7RLE4-F1
#
_entry.id   AF-A0A4R7RLE4-F1
#
_cell.length_a   1.000
_cell.length_b   1.000
_cell.length_c   1.000
_cell.angle_alpha   90.00
_cell.angle_beta   90.00
_cell.angle_gamma   90.00
#
_symmetry.space_group_name_H-M   'P 1'
#
loop_
_entity.id
_entity.type
_entity.pdbx_description
1 polymer ?
#
loop_
_entity_poly.entity_id
_entity_poly.type
_entity_poly.pdbx_seq_one_letter_code
_entity_poly.pdbx_strand_id
1 'polypeptide(L)'
;MKHRLMYWMLILTVFAAMAWFIKPWVLILTTGFLMLLTLPVGIATCVCLWIGWRRGRLYPFVVPTIRGLLFLGGFLLLLIPVNRFIYHQAVDAAKAFPPILIPHLENYKNLHGGYPSHLSALRGLPSLPRLLDEDSYHLYKDTYSFSFTDPMGSPLDSWDYDSGTGAWTRTD
;
A
#
# COMPACT_ATOMS: atom_id res chain seq x y z
N MET A 1 15.48 -12.44 -29.13
CA MET A 1 14.60 -13.03 -28.08
C MET A 1 15.01 -12.62 -26.66
N LYS A 2 16.30 -12.74 -26.27
CA LYS A 2 16.79 -12.39 -24.92
C LYS A 2 16.39 -10.99 -24.41
N HIS A 3 16.52 -9.94 -25.24
CA HIS A 3 16.14 -8.58 -24.84
C HIS A 3 14.67 -8.44 -24.44
N ARG A 4 13.74 -9.11 -25.14
CA ARG A 4 12.30 -9.02 -24.83
C ARG A 4 11.97 -9.61 -23.46
N LEU A 5 12.59 -10.74 -23.10
CA LEU A 5 12.42 -11.36 -21.78
C LEU A 5 12.90 -10.44 -20.66
N MET A 6 14.07 -9.82 -20.84
CA MET A 6 14.65 -8.89 -19.87
C MET A 6 13.74 -7.69 -19.60
N TYR A 7 13.11 -7.11 -20.63
CA TYR A 7 12.16 -6.01 -20.45
C TYR A 7 10.93 -6.41 -19.65
N TRP A 8 10.36 -7.59 -19.90
CA TRP A 8 9.19 -8.06 -19.16
C TRP A 8 9.50 -8.31 -17.69
N MET A 9 10.68 -8.90 -17.39
CA MET A 9 11.11 -9.09 -16.01
C MET A 9 11.26 -7.76 -15.28
N LEU A 10 11.89 -6.76 -15.91
CA LEU A 10 12.02 -5.42 -15.34
C LEU A 10 10.66 -4.78 -15.03
N ILE A 11 9.71 -4.84 -15.97
CA ILE A 11 8.35 -4.30 -15.79
C ILE A 11 7.65 -4.97 -14.60
N LEU A 12 7.74 -6.30 -14.49
CA LEU A 12 7.15 -7.05 -13.38
C LEU A 12 7.81 -6.72 -12.04
N THR A 13 9.12 -6.58 -11.98
CA THR A 13 9.84 -6.20 -10.77
C THR A 13 9.46 -4.79 -10.31
N VAL A 14 9.39 -3.84 -11.24
CA VAL A 14 8.94 -2.47 -10.94
C VAL A 14 7.49 -2.48 -10.46
N PHE A 15 6.61 -3.23 -11.13
CA PHE A 15 5.21 -3.36 -10.72
C PHE A 15 5.09 -3.93 -9.30
N ALA A 16 5.80 -5.02 -8.99
CA ALA A 16 5.81 -5.62 -7.67
C ALA A 16 6.36 -4.67 -6.60
N ALA A 17 7.45 -3.96 -6.90
CA ALA A 17 8.01 -2.96 -6.00
C ALA A 17 7.03 -1.79 -5.75
N MET A 18 6.38 -1.28 -6.80
CA MET A 18 5.37 -0.24 -6.66
C MET A 18 4.16 -0.72 -5.85
N ALA A 19 3.65 -1.92 -6.15
CA ALA A 19 2.53 -2.50 -5.42
C ALA A 19 2.88 -2.74 -3.95
N TRP A 20 4.13 -3.08 -3.66
CA TRP A 20 4.63 -3.22 -2.31
C TRP A 20 4.74 -1.86 -1.64
N PHE A 21 5.60 -0.95 -2.09
CA PHE A 21 6.01 0.22 -1.31
C PHE A 21 5.05 1.42 -1.35
N ILE A 22 4.18 1.54 -2.36
CA ILE A 22 3.32 2.72 -2.50
C ILE A 22 2.11 2.58 -1.57
N LYS A 23 1.90 3.58 -0.69
CA LYS A 23 0.70 3.66 0.13
C LYS A 23 -0.56 3.81 -0.76
N PRO A 24 -1.69 3.16 -0.45
CA PRO A 24 -2.85 3.13 -1.34
C PRO A 24 -3.40 4.53 -1.65
N TRP A 25 -3.46 5.42 -0.65
CA TRP A 25 -3.92 6.80 -0.86
C TRP A 25 -3.03 7.58 -1.83
N VAL A 26 -1.71 7.36 -1.82
CA VAL A 26 -0.78 7.97 -2.78
C VAL A 26 -1.12 7.49 -4.18
N LEU A 27 -1.42 6.21 -4.32
CA LEU A 27 -1.80 5.61 -5.60
C LEU A 27 -3.13 6.18 -6.12
N ILE A 28 -4.12 6.39 -5.24
CA ILE A 28 -5.40 7.01 -5.59
C ILE A 28 -5.17 8.47 -6.05
N LEU A 29 -4.43 9.27 -5.28
CA LEU A 29 -4.16 10.67 -5.63
C LEU A 29 -3.35 10.80 -6.92
N THR A 30 -2.29 10.01 -7.08
CA THR A 30 -1.47 10.01 -8.30
C THR A 30 -2.27 9.55 -9.51
N THR A 31 -3.12 8.53 -9.37
CA THR A 31 -4.01 8.08 -10.45
C THR A 31 -5.02 9.16 -10.82
N GLY A 32 -5.66 9.81 -9.84
CA GLY A 32 -6.61 10.90 -10.09
C GLY A 32 -5.94 12.10 -10.79
N PHE A 33 -4.75 12.48 -10.33
CA PHE A 33 -3.96 13.55 -10.95
C PHE A 33 -3.53 13.19 -12.38
N LEU A 34 -3.08 11.95 -12.61
CA LEU A 34 -2.74 11.47 -13.95
C LEU A 34 -3.95 11.41 -14.86
N MET A 35 -5.13 11.02 -14.37
CA MET A 35 -6.36 11.09 -15.16
C MET A 35 -6.69 12.53 -15.57
N LEU A 36 -6.52 13.49 -14.66
CA LEU A 36 -6.73 14.91 -14.96
C LEU A 36 -5.77 15.41 -16.05
N LEU A 37 -4.49 15.02 -15.99
CA LEU A 37 -3.48 15.41 -16.97
C LEU A 37 -3.62 14.70 -18.32
N THR A 38 -4.06 13.44 -18.32
CA THR A 38 -4.20 12.64 -19.54
C THR A 38 -5.47 12.97 -20.31
N LEU A 39 -6.50 13.52 -19.65
CA LEU A 39 -7.73 13.95 -20.29
C LEU A 39 -7.52 14.98 -21.44
N PRO A 40 -6.84 16.13 -21.24
CA PRO A 40 -6.60 17.08 -22.33
C PRO A 40 -5.72 16.49 -23.43
N VAL A 41 -4.75 15.64 -23.08
CA VAL A 41 -3.90 14.94 -24.05
C VAL A 41 -4.73 13.95 -24.89
N GLY A 42 -5.65 13.23 -24.25
CA GLY A 42 -6.58 12.33 -24.92
C GLY A 42 -7.50 13.07 -25.89
N ILE A 43 -8.07 14.21 -25.45
CA ILE A 43 -8.91 15.07 -26.30
C ILE A 43 -8.12 15.57 -27.52
N ALA A 44 -6.92 16.15 -27.30
CA ALA A 44 -6.07 16.63 -28.38
C ALA A 44 -5.72 15.50 -29.37
N THR A 45 -5.44 14.31 -28.85
CA THR A 45 -5.14 13.12 -29.65
C THR A 45 -6.33 12.69 -30.50
N CYS A 46 -7.54 12.66 -29.93
CA CYS A 46 -8.77 12.37 -30.67
C CYS A 46 -9.04 13.40 -31.77
N VAL A 47 -8.83 14.68 -31.50
CA VAL A 47 -8.96 15.76 -32.50
C VAL A 47 -7.94 15.58 -33.63
N CYS A 48 -6.67 15.30 -33.32
CA CYS A 48 -5.64 15.04 -34.32
C CYS A 48 -5.94 13.81 -35.17
N LEU A 49 -6.44 12.72 -34.57
CA LEU A 49 -6.86 11.53 -35.29
C LEU A 49 -8.04 11.82 -36.22
N TRP A 50 -9.04 12.56 -35.75
CA TRP A 50 -10.20 12.93 -36.55
C TRP A 50 -9.83 13.78 -37.77
N ILE A 51 -8.97 14.78 -37.58
CA ILE A 51 -8.43 15.62 -38.66
C ILE A 51 -7.58 14.78 -39.63
N GLY A 52 -6.70 13.93 -39.10
CA GLY A 52 -5.84 13.07 -39.90
C GLY A 52 -6.63 12.08 -40.76
N TRP A 53 -7.69 11.50 -40.18
CA TRP A 53 -8.61 10.61 -40.89
C TRP A 53 -9.33 11.34 -42.03
N ARG A 54 -9.85 12.56 -41.78
CA ARG A 54 -10.48 13.41 -42.82
C ARG A 54 -9.52 13.77 -43.95
N ARG A 55 -8.22 13.93 -43.67
CA ARG A 55 -7.19 14.32 -44.65
C ARG A 55 -6.42 13.15 -45.26
N GLY A 56 -6.73 11.91 -44.87
CA GLY A 56 -6.02 10.71 -45.35
C GLY A 56 -4.55 10.63 -44.92
N ARG A 57 -4.14 11.36 -43.89
CA ARG A 57 -2.76 11.34 -43.36
C ARG A 57 -2.78 11.14 -41.85
N LEU A 58 -2.27 10.01 -41.39
CA LEU A 58 -2.00 9.77 -39.97
C LEU A 58 -0.55 10.18 -39.67
N TYR A 59 -0.38 10.98 -38.61
CA TYR A 59 0.95 11.35 -38.14
C TYR A 59 1.60 10.13 -37.46
N PRO A 60 2.84 9.76 -37.83
CA PRO A 60 3.50 8.56 -37.30
C PRO A 60 3.74 8.60 -35.79
N PHE A 61 3.77 9.79 -35.18
CA PHE A 61 3.97 9.98 -33.74
C PHE A 61 2.71 9.75 -32.88
N VAL A 62 1.51 9.79 -33.48
CA VAL A 62 0.24 9.68 -32.74
C VAL A 62 0.00 8.26 -32.23
N VAL A 63 0.27 7.25 -33.05
CA VAL A 63 0.07 5.83 -32.70
C VAL A 63 0.93 5.38 -31.51
N PRO A 64 2.26 5.61 -31.44
CA PRO A 64 3.05 5.20 -30.28
C PRO A 64 2.63 5.94 -29.01
N THR A 65 2.20 7.21 -29.12
CA THR A 65 1.72 8.00 -27.98
C THR A 65 0.46 7.39 -27.37
N ILE A 66 -0.52 7.02 -28.21
CA ILE A 66 -1.74 6.35 -27.75
C ILE A 66 -1.41 5.01 -27.09
N ARG A 67 -0.53 4.20 -27.69
CA ARG A 67 -0.12 2.92 -27.11
C ARG A 67 0.54 3.10 -25.74
N GLY A 68 1.40 4.10 -25.60
CA GLY A 68 2.04 4.43 -24.32
C GLY A 68 1.04 4.83 -23.25
N LEU A 69 0.08 5.70 -23.58
CA LEU A 69 -0.98 6.12 -22.66
C LEU A 69 -1.89 4.97 -22.24
N LEU A 70 -2.33 4.13 -23.18
CA LEU A 70 -3.15 2.95 -22.88
C LEU A 70 -2.38 1.95 -22.01
N PHE A 71 -1.10 1.73 -22.30
CA PHE A 71 -0.26 0.86 -21.49
C PHE A 71 -0.11 1.39 -20.06
N LEU A 72 0.22 2.69 -19.90
CA LEU A 72 0.35 3.32 -18.59
C LEU A 72 -0.97 3.29 -17.80
N GLY A 73 -2.09 3.63 -18.46
CA GLY A 73 -3.42 3.60 -17.85
C GLY A 73 -3.81 2.19 -17.39
N GLY A 74 -3.61 1.18 -18.24
CA GLY A 74 -3.85 -0.21 -17.88
C GLY A 74 -2.95 -0.71 -16.76
N PHE A 75 -1.67 -0.31 -16.77
CA PHE A 75 -0.70 -0.66 -15.73
C PHE A 75 -1.13 -0.11 -14.35
N LEU A 76 -1.50 1.18 -14.28
CA LEU A 76 -1.97 1.80 -13.05
C LEU A 76 -3.30 1.21 -12.56
N LEU A 77 -4.21 0.93 -13.47
CA LEU A 77 -5.51 0.34 -13.15
C LEU A 77 -5.36 -1.07 -12.54
N LEU A 78 -4.41 -1.87 -13.03
CA LEU A 78 -4.07 -3.17 -12.45
C LEU A 78 -3.32 -3.07 -11.13
N LEU A 79 -2.58 -1.98 -10.89
CA LEU A 79 -1.83 -1.77 -9.65
C LEU A 79 -2.76 -1.56 -8.45
N ILE A 80 -3.91 -0.90 -8.64
CA ILE A 80 -4.91 -0.63 -7.58
C ILE A 80 -5.36 -1.91 -6.86
N PRO A 81 -5.96 -2.93 -7.53
CA PRO A 81 -6.45 -4.12 -6.85
C PRO A 81 -5.33 -4.96 -6.22
N VAL A 82 -4.15 -5.02 -6.86
CA VAL A 82 -3.01 -5.76 -6.31
C VAL A 82 -2.49 -5.12 -5.03
N ASN A 83 -2.31 -3.79 -5.04
CA ASN A 83 -1.93 -3.03 -3.87
C ASN A 83 -2.97 -3.21 -2.74
N ARG A 84 -4.26 -3.10 -3.07
CA ARG A 84 -5.35 -3.33 -2.12
C ARG A 84 -5.29 -4.71 -1.47
N PHE A 85 -5.05 -5.74 -2.27
CA PHE A 85 -4.94 -7.11 -1.77
C PHE A 85 -3.75 -7.29 -0.80
N ILE A 86 -2.56 -6.78 -1.16
CA ILE A 86 -1.35 -6.85 -0.31
C ILE A 86 -1.60 -6.19 1.05
N TYR A 87 -2.25 -5.03 1.06
CA TYR A 87 -2.51 -4.30 2.30
C TYR A 87 -3.63 -4.92 3.13
N HIS A 88 -4.65 -5.54 2.52
CA HIS A 88 -5.62 -6.35 3.29
C HIS A 88 -4.91 -7.45 4.07
N GLN A 89 -3.99 -8.18 3.43
CA GLN A 89 -3.18 -9.19 4.13
C GLN A 89 -2.31 -8.58 5.24
N ALA A 90 -1.76 -7.39 5.01
CA ALA A 90 -0.95 -6.71 6.02
C ALA A 90 -1.77 -6.27 7.24
N VAL A 91 -3.03 -5.82 7.03
CA VAL A 91 -3.98 -5.50 8.11
C VAL A 91 -4.33 -6.76 8.90
N ASP A 92 -4.65 -7.86 8.22
CA ASP A 92 -4.97 -9.13 8.88
C ASP A 92 -3.78 -9.64 9.72
N ALA A 93 -2.57 -9.56 9.17
CA ALA A 93 -1.35 -9.93 9.88
C ALA A 93 -1.09 -9.03 11.10
N ALA A 94 -1.30 -7.71 10.97
CA ALA A 94 -1.18 -6.77 12.10
C ALA A 94 -2.21 -7.07 13.18
N LYS A 95 -3.46 -7.36 12.81
CA LYS A 95 -4.53 -7.68 13.76
C LYS A 95 -4.34 -9.01 14.47
N ALA A 96 -3.72 -9.99 13.80
CA ALA A 96 -3.40 -11.29 14.35
C ALA A 96 -2.15 -11.29 15.25
N PHE A 97 -1.37 -10.21 15.28
CA PHE A 97 -0.11 -10.14 16.00
C PHE A 97 -0.22 -10.02 17.52
N PRO A 98 -1.08 -9.18 18.11
CA PRO A 98 -1.17 -9.06 19.56
C PRO A 98 -1.42 -10.40 20.28
N PRO A 99 -2.33 -11.29 19.82
CA PRO A 99 -2.51 -12.60 20.43
C PRO A 99 -1.24 -13.47 20.48
N ILE A 100 -0.39 -13.38 19.45
CA ILE A 100 0.89 -14.09 19.38
C ILE A 100 1.88 -13.51 20.38
N LEU A 101 1.80 -12.19 20.63
CA LEU A 101 2.71 -11.46 21.48
C LEU A 101 2.36 -11.53 22.98
N ILE A 102 1.08 -11.72 23.32
CA ILE A 102 0.58 -11.81 24.71
C ILE A 102 1.47 -12.71 25.59
N PRO A 103 1.79 -13.97 25.23
CA PRO A 103 2.59 -14.85 26.09
C PRO A 103 3.98 -14.28 26.42
N HIS A 104 4.59 -13.56 25.47
CA HIS A 104 5.89 -12.93 25.67
C HIS A 104 5.79 -11.73 26.62
N LEU A 105 4.74 -10.91 26.47
CA LEU A 105 4.46 -9.77 27.34
C LEU A 105 4.15 -10.22 28.77
N GLU A 106 3.33 -11.24 28.95
CA GLU A 106 3.00 -11.80 30.27
C GLU A 106 4.23 -12.40 30.95
N ASN A 107 5.05 -13.16 30.19
CA ASN A 107 6.30 -13.69 30.73
C ASN A 107 7.25 -12.56 31.17
N TYR A 108 7.38 -11.51 30.36
CA TYR A 108 8.19 -10.34 30.72
C TYR A 108 7.67 -9.67 32.00
N LYS A 109 6.34 -9.45 32.09
CA LYS A 109 5.69 -8.88 33.27
C LYS A 109 5.90 -9.72 34.52
N ASN A 110 5.77 -11.04 34.41
CA ASN A 110 6.02 -11.95 35.55
C ASN A 110 7.47 -11.90 36.04
N LEU A 111 8.43 -11.66 35.14
CA LEU A 111 9.84 -11.57 35.48
C LEU A 111 10.27 -10.19 36.00
N HIS A 112 9.66 -9.10 35.52
CA HIS A 112 10.11 -7.72 35.79
C HIS A 112 9.10 -6.89 36.59
N GLY A 113 7.93 -7.44 36.90
CA GLY A 113 6.85 -6.76 37.63
C GLY A 113 5.99 -5.80 36.80
N GLY A 114 6.27 -5.65 35.50
CA GLY A 114 5.52 -4.76 34.61
C GLY A 114 5.78 -5.06 33.13
N TYR A 115 4.93 -4.55 32.24
CA TYR A 115 5.13 -4.70 30.80
C TYR A 115 6.33 -3.87 30.32
N PRO A 116 7.00 -4.28 29.23
CA PRO A 116 8.13 -3.53 28.70
C PRO A 116 7.67 -2.19 28.13
N SER A 117 8.52 -1.17 28.22
CA SER A 117 8.27 0.13 27.57
C SER A 117 8.44 0.08 26.05
N HIS A 118 9.27 -0.86 25.55
CA HIS A 118 9.55 -1.07 24.13
C HIS A 118 9.56 -2.56 23.80
N LEU A 119 9.08 -2.92 22.60
CA LEU A 119 9.02 -4.32 22.17
C LEU A 119 10.40 -4.98 22.02
N SER A 120 11.44 -4.20 21.74
CA SER A 120 12.82 -4.69 21.63
C SER A 120 13.38 -5.28 22.93
N ALA A 121 12.75 -5.01 24.08
CA ALA A 121 13.11 -5.64 25.35
C ALA A 121 12.71 -7.12 25.41
N LEU A 122 11.78 -7.57 24.55
CA LEU A 122 11.34 -8.96 24.50
C LEU A 122 12.33 -9.83 23.70
N ARG A 123 12.85 -10.88 24.33
CA ARG A 123 13.71 -11.85 23.65
C ARG A 123 12.89 -12.81 22.80
N GLY A 124 13.36 -13.08 21.58
CA GLY A 124 12.74 -14.07 20.68
C GLY A 124 11.42 -13.61 20.06
N LEU A 125 11.23 -12.30 19.91
CA LEU A 125 10.05 -11.74 19.27
C LEU A 125 9.95 -12.19 17.80
N PRO A 126 8.77 -12.64 17.32
CA PRO A 126 8.55 -12.78 15.88
C PRO A 126 8.73 -11.44 15.16
N SER A 127 9.09 -11.47 13.88
CA SER A 127 9.23 -10.26 13.07
C SER A 127 7.92 -9.47 13.06
N LEU A 128 8.02 -8.15 13.29
CA LEU A 128 6.86 -7.26 13.27
C LEU A 128 6.15 -7.31 11.90
N PRO A 129 4.81 -7.43 11.87
CA PRO A 129 4.04 -7.27 10.64
C PRO A 129 4.30 -5.91 10.02
N ARG A 130 4.16 -5.83 8.70
CA ARG A 130 4.49 -4.64 7.92
C ARG A 130 3.87 -3.32 8.40
N LEU A 131 2.67 -3.36 8.98
CA LEU A 131 1.96 -2.16 9.46
C LEU A 131 2.29 -1.79 10.90
N LEU A 132 3.02 -2.65 11.62
CA LEU A 132 3.44 -2.41 12.99
C LEU A 132 4.94 -2.10 13.01
N ASP A 133 5.30 -1.12 13.82
CA ASP A 133 6.67 -0.77 14.17
C ASP A 133 6.81 -0.70 15.69
N GLU A 134 8.00 -0.31 16.18
CA GLU A 134 8.21 -0.16 17.63
C GLU A 134 7.34 0.97 18.23
N ASP A 135 7.04 2.01 17.43
CA ASP A 135 6.23 3.16 17.85
C ASP A 135 4.74 2.83 17.91
N SER A 136 4.31 1.78 17.22
CA SER A 136 2.93 1.27 17.23
C SER A 136 2.52 0.71 18.59
N TYR A 137 3.47 0.37 19.46
CA TYR A 137 3.22 -0.14 20.80
C TYR A 137 3.21 1.00 21.82
N HIS A 138 2.14 1.07 22.61
CA HIS A 138 2.02 2.05 23.67
C HIS A 138 1.73 1.36 25.01
N LEU A 139 2.41 1.82 26.05
CA LEU A 139 2.19 1.34 27.42
C LEU A 139 1.50 2.45 28.23
N TYR A 140 0.39 2.11 28.89
CA TYR A 140 -0.32 3.00 29.80
C TYR A 140 -0.61 2.30 31.12
N LYS A 141 0.18 2.64 32.16
CA LYS A 141 0.12 2.01 33.49
C LYS A 141 0.29 0.48 33.37
N ASP A 142 -0.79 -0.27 33.54
CA ASP A 142 -0.83 -1.73 33.53
C ASP A 142 -1.57 -2.30 32.31
N THR A 143 -1.84 -1.47 31.30
CA THR A 143 -2.39 -1.90 30.02
C THR A 143 -1.46 -1.45 28.89
N TYR A 144 -1.45 -2.20 27.81
CA TYR A 144 -0.79 -1.82 26.57
C TYR A 144 -1.79 -1.74 25.42
N SER A 145 -1.42 -1.00 24.38
CA SER A 145 -2.18 -0.91 23.14
C SER A 145 -1.27 -1.01 21.92
N PHE A 146 -1.87 -1.38 20.79
CA PHE A 146 -1.24 -1.30 19.47
C PHE A 146 -2.05 -0.37 18.59
N SER A 147 -1.40 0.58 17.91
CA SER A 147 -2.06 1.44 16.94
C SER A 147 -1.39 1.36 15.57
N PHE A 148 -2.17 1.43 14.49
CA PHE A 148 -1.63 1.65 13.14
C PHE A 148 -2.64 2.33 12.23
N THR A 149 -2.17 3.15 11.29
CA THR A 149 -3.02 3.83 10.29
C THR A 149 -3.62 2.82 9.32
N ASP A 150 -4.93 2.91 9.04
CA ASP A 150 -5.58 2.09 8.03
C ASP A 150 -5.10 2.50 6.63
N PRO A 151 -4.35 1.65 5.91
CA PRO A 151 -3.83 2.00 4.59
C PRO A 151 -4.94 2.18 3.55
N MET A 152 -6.13 1.59 3.76
CA MET A 152 -7.29 1.68 2.86
C MET A 152 -8.24 2.84 3.19
N GLY A 153 -8.13 3.39 4.39
CA GLY A 153 -8.99 4.45 4.90
C GLY A 153 -8.53 5.86 4.52
N SER A 154 -9.16 6.84 5.16
CA SER A 154 -8.61 8.18 5.27
C SER A 154 -7.25 8.12 5.98
N PRO A 155 -6.31 9.06 5.71
CA PRO A 155 -5.07 9.16 6.49
C PRO A 155 -5.27 9.35 8.00
N LEU A 156 -6.48 9.71 8.43
CA LEU A 156 -6.88 9.88 9.83
C LEU A 156 -7.41 8.58 10.45
N ASP A 157 -7.84 7.63 9.62
CA ASP A 157 -8.40 6.37 10.12
C ASP A 157 -7.27 5.51 10.69
N SER A 158 -7.47 5.03 11.91
CA SER A 158 -6.53 4.15 12.59
C SER A 158 -7.23 2.97 13.24
N TRP A 159 -6.47 1.90 13.42
CA TRP A 159 -6.87 0.73 14.18
C TRP A 159 -6.13 0.75 15.50
N ASP A 160 -6.88 0.65 16.59
CA ASP A 160 -6.37 0.63 17.95
C ASP A 160 -6.76 -0.69 18.63
N TYR A 161 -5.78 -1.43 19.12
CA TYR A 161 -5.98 -2.60 19.97
C TYR A 161 -5.80 -2.19 21.41
N ASP A 162 -6.74 -2.52 22.28
CA ASP A 162 -6.60 -2.32 23.72
C ASP A 162 -6.50 -3.68 24.43
N SER A 163 -5.40 -3.91 25.14
CA SER A 163 -5.21 -5.12 25.95
C SER A 163 -6.25 -5.30 27.05
N GLY A 164 -6.86 -4.21 27.55
CA GLY A 164 -7.91 -4.27 28.56
C GLY A 164 -9.22 -4.86 28.04
N THR A 165 -9.54 -4.61 26.77
CA THR A 165 -10.75 -5.16 26.12
C THR A 165 -10.44 -6.41 25.27
N GLY A 166 -9.19 -6.59 24.86
CA GLY A 166 -8.77 -7.66 23.96
C GLY A 166 -9.31 -7.48 22.54
N ALA A 167 -9.72 -6.27 22.15
CA ALA A 167 -10.39 -6.00 20.88
C ALA A 167 -9.71 -4.88 20.09
N TRP A 168 -9.85 -4.97 18.77
CA TRP A 168 -9.50 -3.89 17.83
C TRP A 168 -10.70 -2.96 17.64
N THR A 169 -10.51 -1.67 17.84
CA THR A 169 -11.44 -0.60 17.50
C THR A 169 -10.89 0.24 16.35
N ARG A 170 -11.79 0.78 15.53
CA ARG A 170 -11.43 1.74 14.49
C ARG A 170 -11.71 3.14 15.02
N THR A 171 -10.75 4.04 14.85
CA THR A 171 -10.84 5.45 15.21
C THR A 171 -10.81 6.27 13.92
N ASP A 172 -11.81 7.13 13.74
CA ASP A 172 -11.99 8.02 12.58
C ASP A 172 -11.45 9.45 12.87
#